data_AF-A0A9P8ICQ7-F1
#
_entry.id   AF-A0A9P8ICQ7-F1
#
_cell.length_a   1.000
_cell.length_b   1.000
_cell.length_c   1.000
_cell.angle_alpha   90.00
_cell.angle_beta   90.00
_cell.angle_gamma   90.00
#
_symmetry.space_group_name_H-M   'P 1'
#
loop_
_entity.id
_entity.type
_entity.pdbx_description
1 polymer ?
#
loop_
_entity_poly.entity_id
_entity_poly.type
_entity_poly.pdbx_seq_one_letter_code
_entity_poly.pdbx_strand_id
1 'polypeptide(L)'
;MITSSPPNPILLKEANTTFNSQIRSGEPLDSPVRRYAKNLIHTSERLAAQIAILRKENKDQELILKKRRKRPSGKRAAMQGHFILSTAEIHDKVLAAELETVQKKRKKTTTQKRKRQKTPSEDEEEYIDSTSDSESSSLSDCIVVGRC
;
A
#
# COMPACT_ATOMS: atom_id res chain seq x y z
N MET A 1 -34.07 -17.66 -6.15
CA MET A 1 -33.39 -17.22 -4.91
C MET A 1 -32.14 -16.43 -5.30
N ILE A 2 -31.90 -15.26 -4.70
CA ILE A 2 -30.73 -14.43 -5.01
C ILE A 2 -29.56 -14.94 -4.16
N THR A 3 -28.80 -15.90 -4.69
CA THR A 3 -27.71 -16.58 -3.97
C THR A 3 -26.31 -16.19 -4.47
N SER A 4 -26.21 -15.44 -5.57
CA SER A 4 -24.92 -15.01 -6.13
C SER A 4 -24.37 -13.75 -5.46
N SER A 5 -23.04 -13.64 -5.36
CA SER A 5 -22.34 -12.42 -4.93
C SER A 5 -21.35 -12.02 -6.04
N PRO A 6 -21.55 -10.88 -6.73
CA PRO A 6 -22.67 -9.95 -6.59
C PRO A 6 -24.02 -10.54 -7.07
N PRO A 7 -25.15 -10.06 -6.52
CA PRO A 7 -26.48 -10.48 -6.95
C PRO A 7 -26.73 -10.06 -8.40
N ASN A 8 -27.32 -10.95 -9.21
CA ASN A 8 -27.69 -10.61 -10.58
C ASN A 8 -28.67 -9.41 -10.58
N PRO A 9 -28.33 -8.29 -11.24
CA PRO A 9 -29.11 -7.05 -11.16
C PRO A 9 -30.50 -7.18 -11.78
N ILE A 10 -30.66 -8.01 -12.82
CA ILE A 10 -31.95 -8.22 -13.50
C ILE A 10 -32.90 -8.99 -12.56
N LEU A 11 -32.43 -10.14 -12.05
CA LEU A 11 -33.22 -10.97 -11.12
C LEU A 11 -33.56 -10.23 -9.82
N LEU A 12 -32.64 -9.40 -9.31
CA LEU A 12 -32.88 -8.58 -8.13
C LEU A 12 -33.96 -7.52 -8.39
N LYS A 13 -33.92 -6.86 -9.55
CA LYS A 13 -34.94 -5.88 -9.95
C LYS A 13 -36.31 -6.54 -10.08
N GLU A 14 -36.40 -7.67 -10.77
CA GLU A 14 -37.63 -8.44 -10.92
C GLU A 14 -38.21 -8.85 -9.55
N ALA A 15 -37.41 -9.45 -8.68
CA ALA A 15 -37.85 -9.84 -7.34
C ALA A 15 -38.30 -8.65 -6.49
N ASN A 16 -37.63 -7.49 -6.60
CA ASN A 16 -38.06 -6.27 -5.93
C ASN A 16 -39.38 -5.73 -6.50
N THR A 17 -39.59 -5.81 -7.82
CA THR A 17 -40.85 -5.36 -8.43
C THR A 17 -42.03 -6.21 -8.01
N THR A 18 -41.87 -7.54 -7.97
CA THR A 18 -42.93 -8.47 -7.53
C THR A 18 -43.22 -8.35 -6.04
N PHE A 19 -42.19 -8.17 -5.21
CA PHE A 19 -42.34 -7.90 -3.79
C PHE A 19 -43.11 -6.59 -3.54
N ASN A 20 -42.74 -5.51 -4.23
CA ASN A 20 -43.41 -4.22 -4.08
C ASN A 20 -44.84 -4.23 -4.59
N SER A 21 -45.16 -4.96 -5.66
CA SER A 21 -46.54 -5.08 -6.15
C SER A 21 -47.44 -5.81 -5.15
N GLN A 22 -46.93 -6.87 -4.51
CA GLN A 22 -47.65 -7.60 -3.46
C GLN A 22 -47.82 -6.80 -2.17
N ILE A 23 -46.87 -5.95 -1.81
CA ILE A 23 -47.06 -5.02 -0.70
C ILE A 23 -48.16 -4.00 -1.03
N ARG A 24 -48.19 -3.50 -2.27
CA ARG A 24 -49.18 -2.51 -2.71
C ARG A 24 -50.60 -3.07 -2.83
N SER A 25 -50.77 -4.36 -3.10
CA SER A 25 -52.10 -4.97 -3.16
C SER A 25 -52.77 -5.01 -1.78
N GLY A 26 -52.01 -4.92 -0.68
CA GLY A 26 -52.55 -4.93 0.68
C GLY A 26 -53.08 -6.30 1.12
N GLU A 27 -52.89 -7.34 0.31
CA GLU A 27 -53.30 -8.70 0.63
C GLU A 27 -52.35 -9.35 1.64
N PRO A 28 -52.81 -10.36 2.39
CA PRO A 28 -51.95 -11.14 3.27
C PRO A 28 -50.75 -11.72 2.50
N LEU A 29 -49.53 -11.41 2.96
CA LEU A 29 -48.31 -11.84 2.29
C LEU A 29 -48.12 -13.36 2.39
N ASP A 30 -47.92 -14.00 1.25
CA ASP A 30 -47.60 -15.42 1.18
C ASP A 30 -46.19 -15.72 1.78
N SER A 31 -45.96 -16.98 2.17
CA SER A 31 -44.72 -17.47 2.75
C SER A 31 -43.44 -17.09 1.96
N PRO A 32 -43.39 -17.20 0.61
CA PRO A 32 -42.22 -16.83 -0.18
C PRO A 32 -41.88 -15.34 -0.07
N VAL A 33 -42.89 -14.49 0.00
CA VAL A 33 -42.78 -13.02 0.08
C VAL A 33 -42.23 -12.60 1.44
N ARG A 34 -42.74 -13.22 2.51
CA ARG A 34 -42.22 -13.03 3.87
C ARG A 34 -40.77 -13.50 4.00
N ARG A 35 -40.42 -14.64 3.37
CA ARG A 35 -39.04 -15.13 3.32
C ARG A 35 -38.13 -14.15 2.56
N TYR A 36 -38.62 -13.57 1.47
CA TYR A 36 -37.89 -12.54 0.74
C TYR A 36 -37.60 -11.31 1.61
N ALA A 37 -38.58 -10.83 2.38
CA ALA A 37 -38.40 -9.73 3.32
C ALA A 37 -37.30 -10.04 4.37
N LYS A 38 -37.35 -11.22 5.00
CA LYS A 38 -36.30 -11.65 5.96
C LYS A 38 -34.92 -11.69 5.31
N ASN A 39 -34.83 -12.21 4.08
CA ASN A 39 -33.58 -12.24 3.34
C ASN A 39 -33.07 -10.84 3.03
N LEU A 40 -33.95 -9.90 2.70
CA LEU A 40 -33.60 -8.50 2.44
C LEU A 40 -33.00 -7.82 3.69
N ILE A 41 -33.53 -8.12 4.88
CA ILE A 41 -32.97 -7.66 6.15
C ILE A 41 -31.56 -8.20 6.32
N HIS A 42 -31.37 -9.52 6.27
CA HIS A 42 -30.05 -10.14 6.44
C HIS A 42 -29.02 -9.66 5.41
N THR A 43 -29.43 -9.48 4.15
CA THR A 43 -28.53 -8.98 3.11
C THR A 43 -28.16 -7.52 3.36
N SER A 44 -29.10 -6.69 3.80
CA SER A 44 -28.83 -5.29 4.12
C SER A 44 -27.83 -5.14 5.28
N GLU A 45 -28.00 -5.93 6.34
CA GLU A 45 -27.08 -5.95 7.49
C GLU A 45 -25.68 -6.42 7.08
N ARG A 46 -25.62 -7.51 6.30
CA ARG A 46 -24.36 -8.03 5.77
C ARG A 46 -23.64 -7.01 4.89
N LEU A 47 -24.36 -6.34 4.00
CA LEU A 47 -23.79 -5.29 3.14
C LEU A 47 -23.31 -4.09 3.96
N ALA A 48 -24.06 -3.67 4.98
CA ALA A 48 -23.65 -2.59 5.87
C ALA A 48 -22.35 -2.94 6.62
N ALA A 49 -22.24 -4.17 7.13
CA ALA A 49 -21.02 -4.66 7.77
C ALA A 49 -19.82 -4.71 6.79
N GLN A 50 -20.03 -5.23 5.58
CA GLN A 50 -18.99 -5.26 4.53
C GLN A 50 -18.53 -3.85 4.17
N ILE A 51 -19.46 -2.90 4.00
CA ILE A 51 -19.14 -1.49 3.72
C ILE A 51 -18.35 -0.87 4.87
N ALA A 52 -18.69 -1.15 6.13
CA ALA A 52 -17.95 -0.65 7.29
C ALA A 52 -16.50 -1.16 7.31
N ILE A 53 -16.31 -2.47 7.04
CA ILE A 53 -14.98 -3.09 6.93
C ILE A 53 -14.18 -2.44 5.80
N LEU A 54 -14.72 -2.40 4.59
CA LEU A 54 -14.04 -1.84 3.43
C LEU A 54 -13.68 -0.35 3.62
N ARG A 55 -14.56 0.44 4.24
CA ARG A 55 -14.26 1.84 4.58
C ARG A 55 -13.11 1.96 5.56
N LYS A 56 -13.02 1.07 6.55
CA LYS A 56 -11.91 1.03 7.50
C LYS A 56 -10.60 0.67 6.80
N GLU A 57 -10.61 -0.42 6.03
CA GLU A 57 -9.44 -0.87 5.27
C GLU A 57 -8.93 0.20 4.31
N ASN A 58 -9.83 0.86 3.59
CA ASN A 58 -9.46 1.93 2.67
C ASN A 58 -8.84 3.13 3.41
N LYS A 59 -9.40 3.54 4.56
CA LYS A 59 -8.78 4.57 5.42
C LYS A 59 -7.39 4.15 5.88
N ASP A 60 -7.20 2.91 6.31
CA ASP A 60 -5.91 2.39 6.77
C ASP A 60 -4.89 2.37 5.62
N GLN A 61 -5.29 1.94 4.43
CA GLN A 61 -4.47 1.97 3.22
C GLN A 61 -4.09 3.41 2.84
N GLU A 62 -5.04 4.34 2.84
CA GLU A 62 -4.77 5.75 2.60
C GLU A 62 -3.76 6.32 3.61
N LEU A 63 -3.87 5.96 4.90
CA LEU A 63 -2.92 6.40 5.91
C LEU A 63 -1.50 5.88 5.62
N ILE A 64 -1.37 4.61 5.23
CA ILE A 64 -0.09 4.02 4.82
C ILE A 64 0.45 4.74 3.59
N LEU A 65 -0.37 4.98 2.57
CA LEU A 65 0.03 5.68 1.35
C LEU A 65 0.44 7.13 1.64
N LYS A 66 -0.31 7.85 2.49
CA LYS A 66 0.05 9.21 2.93
C LYS A 66 1.40 9.21 3.67
N LYS A 67 1.64 8.25 4.57
CA LYS A 67 2.94 8.08 5.25
C LYS A 67 4.06 7.78 4.26
N ARG A 68 3.84 6.86 3.31
CA ARG A 68 4.83 6.50 2.28
C ARG A 68 5.12 7.63 1.30
N ARG A 69 4.11 8.42 0.91
CA ARG A 69 4.26 9.56 0.01
C ARG A 69 5.06 10.69 0.66
N LYS A 70 4.84 10.93 1.95
CA LYS A 70 5.54 11.95 2.73
C LYS A 70 6.96 11.54 3.19
N ARG A 71 7.74 10.75 2.42
CA ARG A 71 9.07 10.23 2.84
C ARG A 71 9.91 11.34 3.52
N PRO A 72 9.96 11.42 4.86
CA PRO A 72 10.43 12.63 5.55
C PRO A 72 11.95 12.59 5.79
N SER A 73 12.64 11.63 5.18
CA SER A 73 14.05 11.34 5.45
C SER A 73 14.83 11.07 4.17
N GLY A 74 16.13 11.35 4.20
CA GLY A 74 17.06 11.13 3.09
C GLY A 74 16.96 12.21 2.02
N LYS A 75 17.55 11.94 0.85
CA LYS A 75 17.70 12.91 -0.25
C LYS A 75 16.37 13.59 -0.65
N ARG A 76 15.28 12.81 -0.73
CA ARG A 76 13.95 13.33 -1.15
C ARG A 76 13.38 14.37 -0.18
N ALA A 77 13.66 14.25 1.12
CA ALA A 77 13.23 15.23 2.11
C ALA A 77 14.07 16.51 2.02
N ALA A 78 15.38 16.38 1.80
CA ALA A 78 16.28 17.52 1.59
C ALA A 78 15.90 18.37 0.36
N MET A 79 15.35 17.74 -0.68
CA MET A 79 14.91 18.43 -1.90
C MET A 79 13.44 18.89 -1.90
N GLN A 80 12.62 18.44 -0.94
CA GLN A 80 11.19 18.74 -0.96
C GLN A 80 10.95 20.25 -0.72
N GLY A 81 10.13 20.88 -1.56
CA GLY A 81 9.78 22.31 -1.44
C GLY A 81 10.86 23.28 -1.91
N HIS A 82 11.99 22.80 -2.42
CA HIS A 82 13.05 23.62 -2.99
C HIS A 82 12.98 23.60 -4.52
N PHE A 83 13.28 24.73 -5.16
CA PHE A 83 13.33 24.81 -6.63
C PHE A 83 14.57 24.04 -7.12
N ILE A 84 14.43 23.17 -8.12
CA ILE A 84 15.51 22.31 -8.67
C ILE A 84 16.39 23.13 -9.62
N LEU A 85 16.81 24.31 -9.20
CA LEU A 85 17.98 24.97 -9.74
C LEU A 85 19.08 24.66 -8.74
N SER A 86 20.19 24.09 -9.21
CA SER A 86 21.25 23.54 -8.37
C SER A 86 21.96 24.64 -7.57
N THR A 87 21.36 25.05 -6.46
CA THR A 87 21.96 25.97 -5.48
C THR A 87 22.85 25.17 -4.54
N ALA A 88 24.03 25.69 -4.19
CA ALA A 88 24.99 25.04 -3.29
C ALA A 88 24.35 24.57 -1.97
N GLU A 89 23.38 25.33 -1.45
CA GLU A 89 22.64 24.98 -0.23
C GLU A 89 21.85 23.66 -0.32
N ILE A 90 21.31 23.32 -1.50
CA ILE A 90 20.58 22.05 -1.70
C ILE A 90 21.59 20.90 -1.82
N HIS A 91 22.71 21.13 -2.50
CA HIS A 91 23.77 20.13 -2.67
C HIS A 91 24.30 19.66 -1.30
N ASP A 92 24.61 20.58 -0.40
CA ASP A 92 25.16 20.25 0.91
C ASP A 92 24.14 19.50 1.80
N LYS A 93 22.86 19.93 1.76
CA LYS A 93 21.76 19.24 2.44
C LYS A 93 21.58 17.81 1.92
N VAL A 94 21.71 17.61 0.60
CA VAL A 94 21.61 16.29 -0.01
C VAL A 94 22.78 15.41 0.43
N LEU A 95 24.02 15.90 0.34
CA LEU A 95 25.23 15.17 0.78
C LEU A 95 25.15 14.74 2.24
N ALA A 96 24.77 15.65 3.14
CA ALA A 96 24.57 15.33 4.55
C ALA A 96 23.52 14.21 4.74
N ALA A 97 22.40 14.30 4.02
CA ALA A 97 21.37 13.27 4.05
C ALA A 97 21.86 11.92 3.48
N GLU A 98 22.77 11.91 2.50
CA GLU A 98 23.37 10.67 1.99
C GLU A 98 24.23 10.00 3.05
N LEU A 99 25.16 10.76 3.65
CA LEU A 99 26.08 10.28 4.67
C LEU A 99 25.32 9.70 5.87
N GLU A 100 24.28 10.40 6.33
CA GLU A 100 23.42 9.89 7.40
C GLU A 100 22.75 8.56 7.04
N THR A 101 22.26 8.41 5.81
CA THR A 101 21.62 7.15 5.39
C THR A 101 22.61 5.99 5.32
N VAL A 102 23.84 6.25 4.85
CA VAL A 102 24.92 5.25 4.80
C VAL A 102 25.34 4.84 6.21
N GLN A 103 25.52 5.80 7.13
CA GLN A 103 25.86 5.50 8.53
C GLN A 103 24.75 4.71 9.23
N LYS A 104 23.48 5.08 9.03
CA LYS A 104 22.32 4.35 9.59
C LYS A 104 22.24 2.91 9.04
N LYS A 105 22.55 2.69 7.76
CA LYS A 105 22.65 1.34 7.17
C LYS A 105 23.78 0.54 7.82
N ARG A 106 25.00 1.10 7.89
CA ARG A 106 26.18 0.45 8.51
C ARG A 106 25.90 0.01 9.95
N LYS A 107 25.30 0.87 10.77
CA LYS A 107 24.95 0.54 12.17
C LYS A 107 24.00 -0.65 12.29
N LYS A 108 22.98 -0.76 11.42
CA LYS A 108 22.03 -1.89 11.43
C LYS A 108 22.69 -3.23 11.09
N THR A 109 23.63 -3.25 10.14
CA THR A 109 24.35 -4.46 9.75
C THR A 109 25.20 -5.00 10.91
N THR A 110 25.85 -4.12 11.67
CA THR A 110 26.64 -4.49 12.85
C THR A 110 25.78 -5.06 13.98
N THR A 111 24.59 -4.50 14.23
CA THR A 111 23.71 -5.00 15.31
C THR A 111 23.06 -6.35 14.97
N GLN A 112 22.73 -6.61 13.70
CA GLN A 112 22.19 -7.90 13.27
C GLN A 112 23.24 -9.03 13.33
N LYS A 113 24.51 -8.75 13.01
CA LYS A 113 25.60 -9.72 13.19
C LYS A 113 25.76 -10.14 14.66
N ARG A 114 25.61 -9.22 15.63
CA ARG A 114 25.70 -9.54 17.07
C ARG A 114 24.56 -10.42 17.59
N LYS A 115 23.36 -10.37 16.99
CA LYS A 115 22.23 -11.24 17.39
C LYS A 115 22.32 -12.66 16.84
N ARG A 116 23.13 -12.89 15.79
CA ARG A 116 23.31 -14.22 15.17
C ARG A 116 24.42 -15.07 15.81
N GLN A 117 25.20 -14.53 16.75
CA GLN A 117 26.35 -15.22 17.36
C GLN A 117 26.04 -15.86 18.73
N LYS A 118 25.00 -16.68 18.85
CA LYS A 118 24.81 -17.61 19.99
C LYS A 118 24.03 -18.87 19.59
N THR A 119 24.61 -19.70 18.72
CA THR A 119 24.34 -21.15 18.63
C THR A 119 25.54 -21.79 17.92
N PRO A 120 26.25 -22.77 18.50
CA PRO A 120 27.16 -23.59 17.73
C PRO A 120 26.35 -24.69 17.05
N SER A 121 26.32 -24.70 15.72
CA SER A 121 25.95 -25.90 14.95
C SER A 121 26.98 -26.06 13.84
N GLU A 122 27.54 -27.25 13.81
CA GLU A 122 28.57 -27.76 12.91
C GLU A 122 28.15 -27.63 11.45
N ASP A 123 29.16 -27.32 10.62
CA ASP A 123 29.32 -27.52 9.18
C ASP A 123 28.14 -27.19 8.25
N GLU A 124 28.32 -26.19 7.37
CA GLU A 124 28.35 -26.38 5.91
C GLU A 124 28.99 -25.17 5.22
N GLU A 125 29.55 -25.45 4.05
CA GLU A 125 30.70 -24.82 3.41
C GLU A 125 30.54 -23.36 2.94
N GLU A 126 31.73 -22.74 2.85
CA GLU A 126 32.05 -21.40 2.41
C GLU A 126 31.74 -21.20 0.91
N TYR A 127 30.88 -20.23 0.56
CA TYR A 127 30.92 -19.61 -0.77
C TYR A 127 31.09 -18.10 -0.63
N ILE A 128 32.33 -17.68 -0.81
CA ILE A 128 32.74 -16.27 -0.84
C ILE A 128 32.42 -15.73 -2.24
N ASP A 129 31.25 -15.12 -2.43
CA ASP A 129 31.06 -14.25 -3.60
C ASP A 129 31.73 -12.91 -3.33
N SER A 130 33.01 -12.82 -3.71
CA SER A 130 33.76 -11.58 -3.78
C SER A 130 33.35 -10.80 -5.01
N THR A 131 32.21 -10.12 -4.98
CA THR A 131 31.95 -8.99 -5.88
C THR A 131 32.38 -7.70 -5.20
N SER A 132 33.71 -7.56 -5.13
CA SER A 132 34.37 -6.27 -4.94
C SER A 132 34.19 -5.45 -6.21
N ASP A 133 33.03 -4.80 -6.38
CA ASP A 133 32.92 -3.71 -7.35
C ASP A 133 33.19 -2.39 -6.63
N SER A 134 34.49 -2.19 -6.40
CA SER A 134 35.10 -0.94 -5.96
C SER A 134 35.46 -0.10 -7.17
N GLU A 135 34.52 0.14 -8.08
CA GLU A 135 34.70 1.14 -9.11
C GLU A 135 33.96 2.41 -8.69
N SER A 136 34.68 3.25 -7.95
CA SER A 136 34.44 4.69 -7.91
C SER A 136 34.65 5.25 -9.33
N SER A 137 33.69 5.00 -10.22
CA SER A 137 33.62 5.67 -11.51
C SER A 137 33.37 7.16 -11.24
N SER A 138 34.45 7.93 -11.24
CA SER A 138 34.44 9.37 -11.46
C SER A 138 33.89 9.64 -12.86
N LEU A 139 32.59 9.53 -13.04
CA LEU A 139 31.89 10.01 -14.23
C LEU A 139 31.75 11.52 -14.12
N SER A 140 32.85 12.23 -14.37
CA SER A 140 32.80 13.63 -14.79
C SER A 140 32.49 13.63 -16.28
N ASP A 141 31.21 13.56 -16.62
CA ASP A 141 30.76 13.66 -18.01
C ASP A 141 30.50 15.14 -18.31
N CYS A 142 31.51 15.84 -18.83
CA CYS A 142 31.41 17.26 -19.18
C CYS A 142 30.94 17.41 -20.63
N ILE A 143 29.82 18.10 -20.84
CA ILE A 143 29.38 18.51 -22.19
C ILE A 143 30.26 19.68 -22.65
N VAL A 144 31.01 19.51 -23.73
CA VAL A 144 31.75 20.59 -24.38
C VAL A 144 30.78 21.40 -25.24
N VAL A 145 30.50 22.64 -24.82
CA VAL A 145 29.74 23.60 -25.63
C VAL A 145 30.70 24.32 -26.57
N GLY A 146 30.60 24.03 -27.86
CA GLY A 146 31.33 24.76 -28.89
C GLY A 146 30.91 26.23 -28.88
N ARG A 147 31.88 27.14 -28.86
CA ARG A 147 31.63 28.57 -29.06
C ARG A 147 31.38 28.79 -30.56
N CYS A 148 30.21 29.32 -30.89
CA CYS A 148 29.95 29.95 -32.19
C CYS A 148 30.52 31.37 -32.18
#